data_AF-A0A9D7YN09-F1
#
_entry.id   AF-A0A9D7YN09-F1
#
_cell.length_a   1.000
_cell.length_b   1.000
_cell.length_c   1.000
_cell.angle_alpha   90.00
_cell.angle_beta   90.00
_cell.angle_gamma   90.00
#
_symmetry.space_group_name_H-M   'P 1'
#
loop_
_entity.id
_entity.type
_entity.pdbx_description
1 polymer ?
#
loop_
_entity_poly.entity_id
_entity_poly.type
_entity_poly.pdbx_seq_one_letter_code
_entity_poly.pdbx_strand_id
1 'polypeptide(L)'
;MPILAFAAAALTTSAAMAGAAGSGGTWKAFRDPTVQDHGFQWSRVGDPHNTPFVYDDPSIFIPPRDMGRTNYKYRIMTREVTVREWFGFVQAYAPYVAFGTAQSSGLLGDLIQYHGYSNGLPQYSLPEQNANKPMRASWRMAARFA
;
A
#
# COMPACT_ATOMS: atom_id res chain seq x y z
N MET A 1 33.80 -13.90 -42.87
CA MET A 1 32.95 -13.95 -41.66
C MET A 1 32.45 -12.54 -41.40
N PRO A 2 31.15 -12.23 -41.58
CA PRO A 2 30.65 -10.86 -41.45
C PRO A 2 30.33 -10.50 -40.00
N ILE A 3 30.54 -9.22 -39.72
CA ILE A 3 30.40 -8.49 -38.47
C ILE A 3 28.91 -8.18 -38.23
N LEU A 4 28.40 -8.45 -37.01
CA LEU A 4 27.07 -8.00 -36.58
C LEU A 4 27.24 -6.94 -35.49
N ALA A 5 26.95 -5.69 -35.87
CA ALA A 5 26.82 -4.55 -34.98
C ALA A 5 25.42 -4.54 -34.35
N PHE A 6 25.33 -4.53 -33.03
CA PHE A 6 24.08 -4.31 -32.30
C PHE A 6 23.89 -2.81 -32.05
N ALA A 7 22.89 -2.22 -32.71
CA ALA A 7 22.37 -0.90 -32.38
C ALA A 7 21.22 -1.06 -31.36
N ALA A 8 21.39 -0.53 -30.14
CA ALA A 8 20.32 -0.45 -29.16
C ALA A 8 19.65 0.93 -29.27
N ALA A 9 18.39 0.93 -29.71
CA ALA A 9 17.55 2.12 -29.82
C ALA A 9 17.13 2.63 -28.43
N ALA A 10 17.29 3.93 -28.19
CA ALA A 10 16.78 4.60 -27.01
C ALA A 10 15.25 4.83 -27.15
N LEU A 11 14.46 4.23 -26.26
CA LEU A 11 13.04 4.55 -26.12
C LEU A 11 12.88 5.86 -25.34
N THR A 12 12.50 6.93 -26.03
CA THR A 12 11.91 8.13 -25.43
C THR A 12 10.42 7.92 -25.24
N THR A 13 9.93 7.94 -24.01
CA THR A 13 8.49 8.02 -23.72
C THR A 13 8.17 9.36 -23.06
N SER A 14 7.58 10.24 -23.87
CA SER A 14 6.89 11.44 -23.42
C SER A 14 5.45 11.08 -23.10
N ALA A 15 4.99 11.38 -21.88
CA ALA A 15 3.56 11.51 -21.60
C ALA A 15 3.37 12.57 -20.52
N ALA A 16 3.14 13.80 -20.98
CA ALA A 16 2.59 14.87 -20.18
C ALA A 16 1.11 14.56 -19.91
N MET A 17 0.71 14.56 -18.64
CA MET A 17 -0.69 14.65 -18.23
C MET A 17 -0.80 15.81 -17.24
N ALA A 18 -1.21 16.95 -17.78
CA ALA A 18 -1.62 18.11 -17.02
C ALA A 18 -2.99 17.85 -16.39
N GLY A 19 -3.12 18.10 -15.08
CA GLY A 19 -4.38 17.98 -14.36
C GLY A 19 -4.42 18.91 -13.15
N ALA A 20 -5.19 20.00 -13.28
CA ALA A 20 -5.74 20.89 -12.25
C ALA A 20 -4.78 21.43 -11.17
N ALA A 21 -4.28 22.65 -11.41
CA ALA A 21 -3.65 23.50 -10.42
C ALA A 21 -4.69 24.01 -9.39
N GLY A 22 -4.67 23.43 -8.18
CA GLY A 22 -5.26 24.03 -6.99
C GLY A 22 -4.36 25.15 -6.46
N SER A 23 -4.96 26.33 -6.34
CA SER A 23 -4.36 27.57 -5.82
C SER A 23 -3.83 27.42 -4.38
N GLY A 24 -2.61 27.91 -4.13
CA GLY A 24 -2.28 28.52 -2.83
C GLY A 24 -1.40 27.73 -1.85
N GLY A 25 -0.21 27.28 -2.27
CA GLY A 25 0.84 26.88 -1.34
C GLY A 25 1.94 26.09 -2.04
N THR A 26 3.14 26.67 -2.14
CA THR A 26 4.33 25.97 -2.67
C THR A 26 4.79 24.94 -1.65
N TRP A 27 4.07 23.82 -1.55
CA TRP A 27 4.50 22.68 -0.77
C TRP A 27 5.71 22.09 -1.48
N LYS A 28 6.94 22.50 -1.08
CA LYS A 28 8.13 21.70 -1.40
C LYS A 28 7.78 20.28 -0.97
N ALA A 29 7.70 19.39 -1.95
CA ALA A 29 7.39 18.01 -1.72
C ALA A 29 8.46 17.47 -0.76
N PHE A 30 8.16 17.43 0.54
CA PHE A 30 8.87 16.58 1.49
C PHE A 30 8.57 15.16 1.04
N ARG A 31 9.30 14.70 0.03
CA ARG A 31 9.41 13.29 -0.30
C ARG A 31 10.50 12.84 0.63
N ASP A 32 10.10 12.16 1.69
CA ASP A 32 11.08 11.45 2.50
C ASP A 32 11.77 10.45 1.55
N PRO A 33 13.06 10.62 1.24
CA PRO A 33 13.75 9.77 0.27
C PRO A 33 13.85 8.31 0.76
N THR A 34 13.57 8.06 2.04
CA THR A 34 13.56 6.70 2.61
C THR A 34 12.29 5.93 2.27
N VAL A 35 11.22 6.61 1.85
CA VAL A 35 9.92 5.96 1.64
C VAL A 35 9.70 5.67 0.15
N GLN A 36 9.76 4.39 -0.21
CA GLN A 36 9.46 3.92 -1.56
C GLN A 36 7.95 3.95 -1.80
N ASP A 37 7.52 4.59 -2.88
CA ASP A 37 6.08 4.76 -3.17
C ASP A 37 5.45 3.52 -3.81
N HIS A 38 6.23 2.60 -4.37
CA HIS A 38 5.79 1.36 -5.04
C HIS A 38 4.62 1.54 -6.04
N GLY A 39 4.47 2.73 -6.62
CA GLY A 39 3.37 3.07 -7.54
C GLY A 39 2.04 3.41 -6.85
N PHE A 40 1.98 3.46 -5.52
CA PHE A 40 0.80 3.86 -4.77
C PHE A 40 0.52 5.35 -4.91
N GLN A 41 -0.77 5.68 -4.97
CA GLN A 41 -1.25 7.06 -4.98
C GLN A 41 -1.51 7.52 -3.55
N TRP A 42 -0.87 8.62 -3.17
CA TRP A 42 -0.92 9.16 -1.81
C TRP A 42 -1.53 10.56 -1.81
N SER A 43 -2.43 10.82 -0.87
CA SER A 43 -2.83 12.16 -0.48
C SER A 43 -2.03 12.59 0.74
N ARG A 44 -1.60 13.85 0.79
CA ARG A 44 -0.91 14.44 1.95
C ARG A 44 -1.94 15.17 2.79
N VAL A 45 -1.98 14.86 4.08
CA VAL A 45 -2.78 15.61 5.05
C VAL A 45 -1.85 16.62 5.71
N GLY A 46 -2.01 17.87 5.29
CA GLY A 46 -1.07 18.97 5.50
C GLY A 46 -1.48 19.97 6.58
N ASP A 47 -2.64 19.79 7.22
CA ASP A 47 -3.18 20.66 8.27
C ASP A 47 -2.97 20.02 9.65
N PRO A 48 -1.73 20.00 10.19
CA PRO A 48 -1.55 19.71 11.58
C PRO A 48 -2.37 20.72 12.38
N HIS A 49 -2.99 20.27 13.47
CA HIS A 49 -3.89 21.06 14.34
C HIS A 49 -5.35 21.18 13.88
N ASN A 50 -5.93 20.16 13.23
CA ASN A 50 -7.39 20.06 13.16
C ASN A 50 -8.00 20.16 14.58
N THR A 51 -9.12 20.87 14.72
CA THR A 51 -9.80 21.03 16.01
C THR A 51 -10.15 19.65 16.56
N PRO A 52 -9.78 19.31 17.81
CA PRO A 52 -10.13 18.03 18.39
C PRO A 52 -11.64 17.90 18.50
N PHE A 53 -12.14 16.70 18.32
CA PHE A 53 -13.48 16.35 18.77
C PHE A 53 -13.39 16.01 20.27
N VAL A 54 -14.15 16.70 21.10
CA VAL A 54 -14.23 16.39 22.54
C VAL A 54 -15.23 15.24 22.70
N TYR A 55 -14.72 14.05 23.04
CA TYR A 55 -15.57 12.93 23.41
C TYR A 55 -16.03 13.15 24.85
N ASP A 56 -17.31 13.48 25.00
CA ASP A 56 -17.98 13.66 26.29
C ASP A 56 -19.16 12.68 26.36
N ASP A 57 -18.94 11.56 27.05
CA ASP A 57 -19.95 10.52 27.25
C ASP A 57 -20.55 10.69 28.64
N PRO A 58 -21.83 11.07 28.75
CA PRO A 58 -22.47 11.32 30.04
C PRO A 58 -22.69 10.04 30.86
N SER A 59 -22.45 8.84 30.30
CA SER A 59 -22.95 7.60 30.90
C SER A 59 -22.00 6.91 31.87
N ILE A 60 -20.66 6.97 31.77
CA ILE A 60 -19.79 6.12 32.62
C ILE A 60 -18.37 6.70 32.77
N PHE A 61 -17.99 7.12 34.00
CA PHE A 61 -16.65 7.25 34.63
C PHE A 61 -15.40 7.66 33.80
N ILE A 62 -15.54 8.11 32.56
CA ILE A 62 -14.45 8.45 31.67
C ILE A 62 -14.46 9.98 31.54
N PRO A 63 -13.42 10.69 31.99
CA PRO A 63 -13.36 12.13 31.83
C PRO A 63 -13.34 12.51 30.33
N PRO A 64 -13.87 13.70 29.97
CA PRO A 64 -13.81 14.18 28.61
C PRO A 64 -12.38 14.13 28.07
N ARG A 65 -12.23 13.67 26.82
CA ARG A 65 -10.93 13.60 26.16
C ARG A 65 -11.01 14.06 24.72
N ASP A 66 -9.95 14.75 24.30
CA ASP A 66 -9.76 15.14 22.90
C ASP A 66 -9.45 13.92 22.04
N MET A 67 -10.19 13.77 20.94
CA MET A 67 -10.02 12.70 19.96
C MET A 67 -9.85 13.26 18.55
N GLY A 68 -9.18 12.49 17.70
CA GLY A 68 -9.06 12.80 16.27
C GLY A 68 -8.11 13.94 15.90
N ARG A 69 -7.37 14.50 16.86
CA ARG A 69 -6.36 15.53 16.59
C ARG A 69 -5.03 14.92 16.16
N THR A 70 -4.51 15.35 15.01
CA THR A 70 -3.15 15.00 14.58
C THR A 70 -2.24 16.23 14.64
N ASN A 71 -1.09 16.09 15.31
CA ASN A 71 -0.07 17.14 15.41
C ASN A 71 1.12 16.92 14.45
N TYR A 72 1.02 15.95 13.54
CA TYR A 72 2.05 15.65 12.55
C TYR A 72 1.45 15.58 11.14
N LYS A 73 2.29 15.81 10.13
CA LYS A 73 1.94 15.62 8.73
C LYS A 73 2.01 14.13 8.41
N TYR A 74 1.01 13.63 7.69
CA TYR A 74 1.01 12.24 7.23
C TYR A 74 0.51 12.15 5.80
N ARG A 75 0.70 10.97 5.22
CA ARG A 75 0.15 10.61 3.91
C ARG A 75 -0.75 9.40 4.08
N ILE A 76 -1.82 9.35 3.30
CA ILE A 76 -2.75 8.24 3.27
C ILE A 76 -3.00 7.83 1.82
N MET A 77 -3.13 6.54 1.55
CA MET A 77 -3.48 6.08 0.21
C MET A 77 -4.85 6.62 -0.18
N THR A 78 -5.00 7.06 -1.43
CA THR A 78 -6.26 7.62 -1.94
C THR A 78 -7.30 6.55 -2.26
N ARG A 79 -6.89 5.28 -2.29
CA ARG A 79 -7.74 4.12 -2.53
C ARG A 79 -7.31 2.95 -1.66
N GLU A 80 -8.18 1.95 -1.59
CA GLU A 80 -7.86 0.67 -0.98
C GLU A 80 -6.72 -0.04 -1.74
N VAL A 81 -5.95 -0.84 -1.00
CA VAL A 81 -4.94 -1.73 -1.57
C VAL A 81 -5.65 -2.80 -2.38
N THR A 82 -5.23 -2.99 -3.62
CA THR A 82 -5.79 -4.04 -4.49
C THR A 82 -5.21 -5.40 -4.15
N VAL A 83 -5.93 -6.47 -4.52
CA VAL A 83 -5.40 -7.84 -4.37
C VAL A 83 -4.09 -8.02 -5.14
N ARG A 84 -3.92 -7.40 -6.31
CA ARG A 84 -2.67 -7.47 -7.08
C ARG A 84 -1.48 -6.89 -6.32
N GLU A 85 -1.66 -5.72 -5.72
CA GLU A 85 -0.60 -5.08 -4.94
C GLU A 85 -0.26 -5.90 -3.69
N TRP A 86 -1.28 -6.40 -3.02
CA TRP A 86 -1.10 -7.31 -1.90
C TRP A 86 -0.43 -8.63 -2.29
N PHE A 87 -0.78 -9.18 -3.45
CA PHE A 87 -0.19 -10.42 -3.97
C PHE A 87 1.32 -10.27 -4.20
N GLY A 88 1.77 -9.10 -4.67
CA GLY A 88 3.21 -8.80 -4.75
C GLY A 88 3.90 -8.89 -3.38
N PHE A 89 3.27 -8.37 -2.32
CA PHE A 89 3.76 -8.54 -0.95
C PHE A 89 3.74 -10.00 -0.52
N VAL A 90 2.67 -10.76 -0.76
CA VAL A 90 2.59 -12.18 -0.40
C VAL A 90 3.70 -13.00 -1.06
N GLN A 91 3.99 -12.74 -2.34
CA GLN A 91 5.09 -13.40 -3.05
C GLN A 91 6.46 -13.03 -2.47
N ALA A 92 6.69 -11.75 -2.17
CA ALA A 92 7.94 -11.30 -1.53
C ALA A 92 8.10 -11.85 -0.10
N TYR A 93 6.99 -12.01 0.62
CA TYR A 93 6.97 -12.50 2.00
C TYR A 93 7.01 -14.03 2.11
N ALA A 94 6.70 -14.75 1.02
CA ALA A 94 6.61 -16.21 0.95
C ALA A 94 7.79 -16.95 1.62
N PRO A 95 9.06 -16.56 1.46
CA PRO A 95 10.19 -17.25 2.08
C PRO A 95 10.23 -17.17 3.61
N TYR A 96 9.52 -16.21 4.21
CA TYR A 96 9.51 -15.97 5.66
C TYR A 96 8.28 -16.55 6.35
N VAL A 97 7.39 -17.18 5.60
CA VAL A 97 6.17 -17.76 6.14
C VAL A 97 6.48 -19.10 6.79
N ALA A 98 6.18 -19.23 8.08
CA ALA A 98 6.37 -20.48 8.80
C ALA A 98 5.56 -21.63 8.19
N PHE A 99 6.12 -22.83 8.21
CA PHE A 99 5.45 -24.03 7.72
C PHE A 99 4.07 -24.21 8.38
N GLY A 100 3.04 -24.51 7.59
CA GLY A 100 1.66 -24.63 8.07
C GLY A 100 0.88 -23.32 8.21
N THR A 101 1.53 -22.16 8.12
CA THR A 101 0.85 -20.84 8.17
C THR A 101 0.63 -20.19 6.79
N ALA A 102 1.14 -20.82 5.73
CA ALA A 102 1.06 -20.33 4.34
C ALA A 102 -0.39 -20.17 3.84
N GLN A 103 -1.31 -21.01 4.29
CA GLN A 103 -2.73 -20.95 3.92
C GLN A 103 -3.58 -20.05 4.84
N SER A 104 -2.96 -19.28 5.74
CA SER A 104 -3.71 -18.46 6.70
C SER A 104 -4.55 -17.41 5.98
N SER A 105 -5.87 -17.39 6.26
CA SER A 105 -6.79 -16.37 5.74
C SER A 105 -6.38 -14.96 6.17
N GLY A 106 -5.69 -14.82 7.30
CA GLY A 106 -5.15 -13.54 7.75
C GLY A 106 -4.05 -12.96 6.84
N LEU A 107 -3.35 -13.82 6.08
CA LEU A 107 -2.30 -13.49 5.11
C LEU A 107 -2.86 -13.37 3.69
N LEU A 108 -3.66 -14.35 3.25
CA LEU A 108 -4.11 -14.46 1.85
C LEU A 108 -5.43 -13.75 1.57
N GLY A 109 -6.25 -13.53 2.60
CA GLY A 109 -7.67 -13.18 2.44
C GLY A 109 -8.44 -14.24 1.65
N ASP A 110 -9.53 -13.80 1.01
CA ASP A 110 -10.46 -14.69 0.30
C ASP A 110 -10.16 -14.82 -1.21
N LEU A 111 -9.22 -14.03 -1.73
CA LEU A 111 -9.07 -13.79 -3.18
C LEU A 111 -7.75 -14.32 -3.76
N ILE A 112 -6.82 -14.76 -2.91
CA ILE A 112 -5.55 -15.39 -3.29
C ILE A 112 -5.63 -16.89 -3.00
N GLN A 113 -5.20 -17.71 -3.96
CA GLN A 113 -5.25 -19.16 -3.84
C GLN A 113 -3.88 -19.71 -3.44
N TYR A 114 -3.87 -20.69 -2.54
CA TYR A 114 -2.68 -21.43 -2.14
C TYR A 114 -2.66 -22.81 -2.82
N HIS A 115 -1.51 -23.19 -3.37
CA HIS A 115 -1.33 -24.43 -4.15
C HIS A 115 -0.40 -25.46 -3.50
N GLY A 116 0.04 -25.22 -2.27
CA GLY A 116 1.04 -26.07 -1.62
C GLY A 116 2.44 -25.47 -1.64
N TYR A 117 3.44 -26.33 -1.55
CA TYR A 117 4.86 -25.94 -1.57
C TYR A 117 5.53 -26.46 -2.85
N SER A 118 6.39 -25.65 -3.44
CA SER A 118 7.31 -26.06 -4.51
C SER A 118 8.71 -25.59 -4.16
N ASN A 119 9.69 -26.50 -4.20
CA ASN A 119 11.07 -26.25 -3.75
C ASN A 119 11.16 -25.66 -2.33
N GLY A 120 10.28 -26.11 -1.43
CA GLY A 120 10.24 -25.64 -0.04
C GLY A 120 9.59 -24.27 0.17
N LEU A 121 9.15 -23.58 -0.89
CA LEU A 121 8.48 -22.29 -0.82
C LEU A 121 6.97 -22.41 -1.11
N PRO A 122 6.12 -21.69 -0.38
CA PRO A 122 4.68 -21.74 -0.63
C PRO A 122 4.35 -21.10 -1.98
N GLN A 123 3.45 -21.72 -2.73
CA GLN A 123 3.02 -21.29 -4.05
C GLN A 123 1.62 -20.69 -3.98
N TYR A 124 1.46 -19.52 -4.60
CA TYR A 124 0.20 -18.79 -4.61
C TYR A 124 -0.18 -18.39 -6.03
N SER A 125 -1.48 -18.28 -6.31
CA SER A 125 -1.98 -17.68 -7.55
C SER A 125 -3.03 -16.62 -7.26
N LEU A 126 -3.15 -15.69 -8.20
CA LEU A 126 -4.16 -14.65 -8.23
C LEU A 126 -5.03 -14.83 -9.48
N PRO A 127 -6.31 -15.21 -9.34
CA PRO A 127 -7.24 -15.16 -10.45
C PRO A 127 -7.39 -13.72 -10.96
N GLU A 128 -7.23 -13.51 -12.27
CA GLU A 128 -7.19 -12.15 -12.86
C GLU A 128 -8.48 -11.36 -12.58
N GLN A 129 -9.64 -12.03 -12.49
CA GLN A 129 -10.91 -11.38 -12.15
C GLN A 129 -10.94 -10.74 -10.74
N ASN A 130 -9.97 -11.07 -9.88
CA ASN A 130 -9.87 -10.53 -8.53
C ASN A 130 -8.78 -9.48 -8.37
N ALA A 131 -7.90 -9.32 -9.37
CA ALA A 131 -6.67 -8.54 -9.23
C ALA A 131 -6.91 -7.08 -8.83
N ASN A 132 -7.96 -6.44 -9.34
CA ASN A 132 -8.29 -5.04 -9.08
C ASN A 132 -9.31 -4.83 -7.96
N LYS A 133 -9.73 -5.91 -7.27
CA LYS A 133 -10.64 -5.81 -6.12
C LYS A 133 -9.89 -5.31 -4.89
N PRO A 134 -10.56 -4.70 -3.91
CA PRO A 134 -9.93 -4.35 -2.65
C PRO A 134 -9.55 -5.61 -1.86
N MET A 135 -8.37 -5.57 -1.26
CA MET A 135 -7.85 -6.65 -0.45
C MET A 135 -8.45 -6.63 0.97
N ARG A 136 -8.66 -7.83 1.53
CA ARG A 136 -8.99 -8.02 2.94
C ARG A 136 -7.90 -8.82 3.61
N ALA A 137 -7.22 -8.22 4.58
CA ALA A 137 -6.17 -8.88 5.35
C ALA A 137 -6.39 -8.63 6.85
N SER A 138 -5.79 -9.48 7.68
CA SER A 138 -5.76 -9.22 9.12
C SER A 138 -4.94 -7.95 9.41
N TRP A 139 -5.30 -7.21 10.47
CA TRP A 139 -4.53 -6.03 10.91
C TRP A 139 -3.04 -6.34 11.08
N ARG A 140 -2.71 -7.51 11.65
CA ARG A 140 -1.33 -7.95 11.86
C ARG A 140 -0.54 -8.05 10.56
N MET A 141 -1.17 -8.52 9.49
CA MET A 141 -0.52 -8.59 8.19
C MET A 141 -0.51 -7.25 7.48
N ALA A 142 -1.56 -6.44 7.61
CA ALA A 142 -1.57 -5.08 7.08
C ALA A 142 -0.42 -4.24 7.67
N ALA A 143 -0.12 -4.41 8.96
CA ALA A 143 1.03 -3.78 9.60
C ALA A 143 2.40 -4.28 9.10
N ARG A 144 2.48 -5.47 8.50
CA ARG A 144 3.72 -5.99 7.86
C ARG A 144 3.88 -5.54 6.42
N PHE A 145 2.77 -5.14 5.79
CA PHE A 145 2.76 -4.62 4.42
C PHE A 145 3.19 -3.15 4.36
N ALA A 146 2.86 -2.36 5.40
CA ALA A 146 3.22 -0.96 5.53
C ALA A 146 4.70 -0.75 5.87
#